data_AF-A0A1Y2AUZ7-F1
#
_entry.id   AF-A0A1Y2AUZ7-F1
#
_cell.length_a   1.000
_cell.length_b   1.000
_cell.length_c   1.000
_cell.angle_alpha   90.00
_cell.angle_beta   90.00
_cell.angle_gamma   90.00
#
_symmetry.space_group_name_H-M   'P 1'
#
loop_
_entity.id
_entity.type
_entity.pdbx_description
1 polymer ?
#
loop_
_entity_poly.entity_id
_entity_poly.type
_entity_poly.pdbx_seq_one_letter_code
_entity_poly.pdbx_strand_id
1 'polypeptide(L)'
;LLYSRFIIVHEVIGRNKELNWKNIMTPVNVPLLLGTISLCGAYTARGINSSKSLDIPWGYLFTFEQFFFATGELCYLRYSFKRSASLIRTVFSPSLQKGMGYMMALSPILVYFPLIPAVWRAFGPDTSEGSIISNTLNFVGQILAGASICILDALFIVAFLRSLARTHLKGENPNPEFHIIATYGMFACICCFASLALYISGILSEEIEIRAILELVAHITLDFVLLLMFLMKIAILRVKGNVSGLSTEGTIAKSIGSARSVVSSIKSAWRKPSISPDSGTKLKSVISTVPRNPNSFS
;
A
#
# COMPACT_ATOMS: atom_id res chain seq x y z
N LEU A 1 -0.03 7.33 15.79
CA LEU A 1 -0.75 8.64 15.81
C LEU A 1 -0.67 9.40 14.49
N LEU A 2 0.53 9.70 13.96
CA LEU A 2 0.69 10.42 12.69
C LEU A 2 -0.06 9.78 11.52
N TYR A 3 0.00 8.44 11.40
CA TYR A 3 -0.68 7.70 10.34
C TYR A 3 -2.22 7.82 10.41
N SER A 4 -2.80 7.67 11.61
CA SER A 4 -4.24 7.80 11.83
C SER A 4 -4.72 9.22 11.52
N ARG A 5 -3.98 10.24 11.97
CA ARG A 5 -4.25 11.65 11.63
C ARG A 5 -4.20 11.86 10.11
N PHE A 6 -3.21 11.28 9.44
CA PHE A 6 -3.07 11.38 8.00
C PHE A 6 -4.28 10.80 7.25
N ILE A 7 -4.77 9.62 7.63
CA ILE A 7 -5.98 9.02 7.04
C ILE A 7 -7.19 9.96 7.20
N ILE A 8 -7.45 10.41 8.42
CA ILE A 8 -8.65 11.23 8.71
C ILE A 8 -8.59 12.55 7.94
N VAL A 9 -7.47 13.28 8.04
CA VAL A 9 -7.35 14.63 7.48
C VAL A 9 -7.20 14.59 5.96
N HIS A 10 -6.32 13.77 5.41
CA HIS A 10 -5.98 13.83 3.99
C HIS A 10 -6.77 12.85 3.11
N GLU A 11 -7.17 11.68 3.62
CA GLU A 11 -7.91 10.71 2.79
C GLU A 11 -9.43 10.82 2.90
N VAL A 12 -9.94 11.15 4.09
CA VAL A 12 -11.38 11.25 4.32
C VAL A 12 -11.84 12.69 4.14
N ILE A 13 -11.39 13.61 5.02
CA ILE A 13 -11.80 15.01 4.98
C ILE A 13 -11.31 15.69 3.71
N GLY A 14 -10.02 15.57 3.38
CA GLY A 14 -9.42 16.20 2.20
C GLY A 14 -9.98 15.72 0.85
N ARG A 15 -10.79 14.65 0.84
CA ARG A 15 -11.47 14.13 -0.36
C ARG A 15 -12.99 14.24 -0.28
N ASN A 16 -13.52 15.01 0.68
CA ASN A 16 -14.96 15.19 0.92
C ASN A 16 -15.70 13.85 1.04
N LYS A 17 -15.08 12.84 1.67
CA LYS A 17 -15.72 11.56 1.96
C LYS A 17 -16.38 11.62 3.32
N GLU A 18 -17.50 10.92 3.47
CA GLU A 18 -18.13 10.74 4.78
C GLU A 18 -17.20 10.00 5.74
N LEU A 19 -17.18 10.45 7.00
CA LEU A 19 -16.45 9.83 8.10
C LEU A 19 -17.13 8.52 8.50
N ASN A 20 -16.92 7.47 7.71
CA ASN A 20 -17.39 6.13 8.00
C ASN A 20 -16.23 5.12 8.08
N TRP A 21 -16.45 4.03 8.82
CA TRP A 21 -15.45 2.97 9.01
C TRP A 21 -14.97 2.35 7.70
N LYS A 22 -15.82 2.31 6.67
CA LYS A 22 -15.49 1.78 5.34
C LYS A 22 -14.43 2.65 4.63
N ASN A 23 -14.50 3.97 4.81
CA ASN A 23 -13.55 4.92 4.22
C ASN A 23 -12.22 4.97 4.99
N ILE A 24 -12.24 4.69 6.29
CA ILE A 24 -11.04 4.65 7.13
C ILE A 24 -10.30 3.32 6.95
N MET A 25 -11.02 2.20 7.01
CA MET A 25 -10.46 0.83 6.96
C MET A 25 -10.43 0.26 5.54
N THR A 26 -9.78 1.00 4.64
CA THR A 26 -9.54 0.49 3.28
C THR A 26 -8.54 -0.69 3.33
N PRO A 27 -8.53 -1.58 2.31
CA PRO A 27 -7.58 -2.71 2.24
C PRO A 27 -6.11 -2.31 2.28
N VAL A 28 -5.79 -1.04 2.02
CA VAL A 28 -4.44 -0.45 2.07
C VAL A 28 -4.15 0.14 3.45
N ASN A 29 -5.17 0.67 4.13
CA ASN A 29 -5.04 1.30 5.45
C ASN A 29 -4.94 0.29 6.57
N VAL A 30 -5.70 -0.81 6.47
CA VAL A 30 -5.73 -1.85 7.49
C VAL A 30 -4.33 -2.44 7.74
N PRO A 31 -3.57 -2.89 6.72
CA PRO A 31 -2.22 -3.41 6.97
C PRO A 31 -1.26 -2.35 7.54
N LEU A 32 -1.34 -1.09 7.12
CA LEU A 32 -0.47 -0.05 7.65
C LEU A 32 -0.78 0.34 9.10
N LEU A 33 -2.07 0.44 9.46
CA LEU A 33 -2.49 0.66 10.84
C LEU A 33 -2.08 -0.51 11.71
N LEU A 34 -2.41 -1.74 11.28
CA LEU A 34 -2.12 -2.95 12.05
C LEU A 34 -0.61 -3.16 12.18
N GLY A 35 0.17 -2.95 11.12
CA GLY A 35 1.64 -3.00 11.17
C GLY A 35 2.23 -1.97 12.13
N THR A 36 1.71 -0.74 12.15
CA THR A 36 2.14 0.29 13.11
C THR A 36 1.82 -0.11 14.55
N ILE A 37 0.60 -0.59 14.82
CA ILE A 37 0.20 -1.07 16.15
C ILE A 37 1.07 -2.26 16.57
N SER A 38 1.38 -3.14 15.62
CA SER A 38 2.22 -4.31 15.87
C SER A 38 3.64 -3.91 16.25
N LEU A 39 4.29 -2.99 15.54
CA LEU A 39 5.60 -2.47 15.95
C LEU A 39 5.56 -1.83 17.34
N CYS A 40 4.54 -1.01 17.63
CA CYS A 40 4.39 -0.44 18.96
C CYS A 40 4.27 -1.55 20.03
N GLY A 41 3.51 -2.61 19.75
CA GLY A 41 3.38 -3.78 20.61
C GLY A 41 4.70 -4.51 20.81
N ALA A 42 5.45 -4.76 19.73
CA ALA A 42 6.76 -5.42 19.78
C ALA A 42 7.76 -4.64 20.65
N TYR A 43 7.89 -3.33 20.42
CA TYR A 43 8.78 -2.48 21.21
C TYR A 43 8.32 -2.29 22.65
N THR A 44 7.01 -2.27 22.89
CA THR A 44 6.48 -2.26 24.26
C THR A 44 6.84 -3.55 24.99
N ALA A 45 6.61 -4.70 24.37
CA ALA A 45 6.98 -6.01 24.93
C ALA A 45 8.49 -6.08 25.23
N ARG A 46 9.32 -5.67 24.28
CA ARG A 46 10.79 -5.62 24.44
C ARG A 46 11.24 -4.65 25.54
N GLY A 47 10.64 -3.46 25.62
CA GLY A 47 10.94 -2.45 26.63
C GLY A 47 10.59 -2.92 28.04
N ILE A 48 9.42 -3.55 28.20
CA ILE A 48 9.01 -4.21 29.45
C ILE A 48 10.01 -5.32 29.79
N ASN A 49 10.39 -6.15 28.83
CA ASN A 49 11.31 -7.27 29.04
C ASN A 49 12.73 -6.82 29.45
N SER A 50 13.12 -5.61 29.06
CA SER A 50 14.39 -4.99 29.42
C SER A 50 14.34 -4.25 30.77
N SER A 51 13.15 -4.04 31.32
CA SER A 51 12.97 -3.41 32.62
C SER A 51 13.17 -4.43 33.75
N LYS A 52 14.09 -4.16 34.68
CA LYS A 52 14.40 -5.06 35.81
C LYS A 52 13.28 -5.17 36.86
N SER A 53 12.16 -4.48 36.68
CA SER A 53 11.18 -4.17 37.74
C SER A 53 9.91 -5.00 37.70
N LEU A 54 9.79 -6.01 36.81
CA LEU A 54 8.55 -6.76 36.63
C LEU A 54 8.81 -8.27 36.73
N ASP A 55 8.05 -8.95 37.59
CA ASP A 55 8.07 -10.42 37.78
C ASP A 55 7.40 -11.19 36.63
N ILE A 56 7.40 -10.64 35.42
CA ILE A 56 6.80 -11.29 34.24
C ILE A 56 7.85 -12.22 33.63
N PRO A 57 7.56 -13.52 33.45
CA PRO A 57 8.55 -14.43 32.87
C PRO A 57 8.89 -14.04 31.42
N TRP A 58 10.18 -14.00 31.12
CA TRP A 58 10.75 -13.57 29.83
C TRP A 58 10.10 -14.26 28.63
N GLY A 59 9.76 -15.55 28.75
CA GLY A 59 9.14 -16.33 27.69
C GLY A 59 7.80 -15.77 27.19
N TYR A 60 6.96 -15.20 28.07
CA TYR A 60 5.68 -14.61 27.67
C TYR A 60 5.87 -13.34 26.87
N LEU A 61 6.72 -12.42 27.35
CA LEU A 61 7.00 -11.17 26.66
C LEU A 61 7.67 -11.41 25.31
N PHE A 62 8.61 -12.36 25.25
CA PHE A 62 9.22 -12.81 24.01
C PHE A 62 8.18 -13.38 23.04
N THR A 63 7.21 -14.16 23.51
CA THR A 63 6.12 -14.68 22.67
C THR A 63 5.26 -13.57 22.08
N PHE A 64 4.86 -12.58 22.90
CA PHE A 64 4.11 -11.43 22.42
C PHE A 64 4.89 -10.62 21.41
N GLU A 65 6.17 -10.41 21.66
CA GLU A 65 7.08 -9.73 20.75
C GLU A 65 7.15 -10.43 19.38
N GLN A 66 7.36 -11.75 19.36
CA GLN A 66 7.38 -12.54 18.12
C GLN A 66 6.04 -12.50 17.38
N PHE A 67 4.92 -12.55 18.10
CA PHE A 67 3.58 -12.40 17.52
C PHE A 67 3.42 -11.03 16.83
N PHE A 68 3.87 -9.96 17.47
CA PHE A 68 3.80 -8.62 16.92
C PHE A 68 4.70 -8.44 15.69
N PHE A 69 5.94 -8.95 15.72
CA PHE A 69 6.81 -8.92 14.54
C PHE A 69 6.19 -9.69 13.36
N ALA A 70 5.74 -10.93 13.57
CA ALA A 70 5.06 -11.72 12.54
C ALA A 70 3.81 -11.02 11.97
N THR A 71 3.05 -10.33 12.83
CA THR A 71 1.90 -9.53 12.40
C THR A 71 2.34 -8.34 11.52
N GLY A 72 3.40 -7.64 11.91
CA GLY A 72 3.99 -6.54 11.15
C GLY A 72 4.47 -6.98 9.76
N GLU A 73 5.20 -8.09 9.70
CA GLU A 73 5.69 -8.71 8.46
C GLU A 73 4.54 -9.16 7.54
N LEU A 74 3.51 -9.79 8.10
CA LEU A 74 2.33 -10.18 7.32
C LEU A 74 1.59 -8.97 6.76
N CYS A 75 1.49 -7.89 7.54
CA CYS A 75 0.92 -6.63 7.09
C CYS A 75 1.73 -6.02 5.93
N TYR A 76 3.07 -6.05 6.04
CA TYR A 76 3.97 -5.66 4.96
C TYR A 76 3.69 -6.45 3.68
N LEU A 77 3.72 -7.78 3.74
CA LEU A 77 3.49 -8.64 2.59
C LEU A 77 2.13 -8.40 1.94
N ARG A 78 1.06 -8.31 2.75
CA ARG A 78 -0.30 -8.06 2.24
C ARG A 78 -0.40 -6.72 1.55
N TYR A 79 0.19 -5.68 2.11
CA TYR A 79 0.22 -4.36 1.52
C TYR A 79 1.00 -4.34 0.20
N SER A 80 2.21 -4.90 0.20
CA SER A 80 3.08 -5.00 -0.99
C SER A 80 2.40 -5.77 -2.11
N PHE A 81 1.74 -6.89 -1.81
CA PHE A 81 0.98 -7.67 -2.79
C PHE A 81 -0.22 -6.91 -3.33
N LYS A 82 -1.06 -6.32 -2.47
CA LYS A 82 -2.25 -5.57 -2.91
C LYS A 82 -1.89 -4.39 -3.80
N ARG A 83 -0.81 -3.70 -3.49
CA ARG A 83 -0.27 -2.60 -4.31
C ARG A 83 0.23 -3.09 -5.65
N SER A 84 0.99 -4.18 -5.68
CA SER A 84 1.61 -4.72 -6.89
C SER A 84 0.63 -5.54 -7.75
N ALA A 85 -0.56 -5.86 -7.26
CA ALA A 85 -1.50 -6.76 -7.93
C ALA A 85 -1.90 -6.31 -9.34
N SER A 86 -2.08 -5.01 -9.58
CA SER A 86 -2.39 -4.49 -10.92
C SER A 86 -1.23 -4.69 -11.90
N LEU A 87 0.00 -4.44 -11.46
CA LEU A 87 1.23 -4.62 -12.25
C LEU A 87 1.52 -6.10 -12.52
N ILE A 88 1.31 -6.96 -11.51
CA ILE A 88 1.47 -8.41 -11.64
C ILE A 88 0.54 -8.95 -12.73
N ARG A 89 -0.70 -8.46 -12.79
CA ARG A 89 -1.70 -8.88 -13.79
C ARG A 89 -1.33 -8.50 -15.21
N THR A 90 -0.63 -7.39 -15.42
CA THR A 90 -0.25 -6.92 -16.75
C THR A 90 1.04 -7.57 -17.26
N VAL A 91 1.92 -8.00 -16.35
CA VAL A 91 3.26 -8.47 -16.70
C VAL A 91 3.37 -9.98 -16.76
N PHE A 92 2.81 -10.68 -15.77
CA PHE A 92 3.03 -12.11 -15.57
C PHE A 92 1.93 -12.98 -16.19
N SER A 93 2.29 -14.22 -16.54
CA SER A 93 1.33 -15.22 -17.02
C SER A 93 0.33 -15.60 -15.92
N PRO A 94 -0.89 -16.02 -16.26
CA PRO A 94 -1.90 -16.42 -15.27
C PRO A 94 -1.44 -17.49 -14.29
N SER A 95 -0.58 -18.42 -14.74
CA SER A 95 0.00 -19.47 -13.88
C SER A 95 0.88 -18.89 -12.77
N LEU A 96 1.74 -17.92 -13.10
CA LEU A 96 2.59 -17.25 -12.11
C LEU A 96 1.76 -16.38 -11.16
N GLN A 97 0.70 -15.73 -11.66
CA GLN A 97 -0.25 -14.99 -10.81
C GLN A 97 -0.93 -15.90 -9.78
N LYS A 98 -1.36 -17.11 -10.19
CA LYS A 98 -1.91 -18.12 -9.28
C LYS A 98 -0.86 -18.57 -8.25
N GLY A 99 0.38 -18.82 -8.70
CA GLY A 99 1.51 -19.18 -7.82
C GLY A 99 1.76 -18.12 -6.75
N MET A 100 1.84 -16.85 -7.13
CA MET A 100 1.99 -15.73 -6.18
C MET A 100 0.80 -15.65 -5.21
N GLY A 101 -0.42 -15.93 -5.69
CA GLY A 101 -1.61 -16.05 -4.85
C GLY A 101 -1.49 -17.14 -3.79
N TYR A 102 -1.00 -18.33 -4.17
CA TYR A 102 -0.75 -19.42 -3.22
C TYR A 102 0.36 -19.08 -2.22
N MET A 103 1.46 -18.46 -2.66
CA MET A 103 2.52 -18.00 -1.75
C MET A 103 1.98 -16.99 -0.73
N MET A 104 1.13 -16.05 -1.17
CA MET A 104 0.49 -15.09 -0.27
C MET A 104 -0.55 -15.73 0.67
N ALA A 105 -1.19 -16.83 0.26
CA ALA A 105 -2.07 -17.60 1.12
C ALA A 105 -1.29 -18.41 2.16
N LEU A 106 -0.10 -18.89 1.80
CA LEU A 106 0.81 -19.64 2.67
C LEU A 106 1.64 -18.74 3.58
N SER A 107 1.82 -17.47 3.24
CA SER A 107 2.70 -16.55 3.97
C SER A 107 2.41 -16.43 5.48
N PRO A 108 1.15 -16.50 5.99
CA PRO A 108 0.92 -16.52 7.43
C PRO A 108 1.61 -17.69 8.13
N ILE A 109 1.65 -18.87 7.52
CA ILE A 109 2.32 -20.03 8.12
C ILE A 109 3.82 -19.80 8.22
N LEU A 110 4.43 -19.21 7.19
CA LEU A 110 5.87 -18.92 7.16
C LEU A 110 6.28 -17.84 8.16
N VAL A 111 5.56 -16.71 8.19
CA VAL A 111 5.91 -15.58 9.08
C VAL A 111 5.57 -15.83 10.55
N TYR A 112 4.56 -16.66 10.84
CA TYR A 112 4.26 -17.06 12.22
C TYR A 112 5.02 -18.31 12.69
N PHE A 113 5.82 -18.95 11.82
CA PHE A 113 6.61 -20.11 12.24
C PHE A 113 7.52 -19.85 13.45
N PRO A 114 8.22 -18.70 13.58
CA PRO A 114 9.01 -18.36 14.78
C PRO A 114 8.21 -18.29 16.09
N LEU A 115 6.88 -18.12 16.00
CA LEU A 115 6.00 -18.07 17.17
C LEU A 115 5.88 -19.44 17.85
N ILE A 116 5.96 -20.54 17.10
CA ILE A 116 5.85 -21.90 17.66
C ILE A 116 6.93 -22.16 18.73
N PRO A 117 8.24 -22.00 18.45
CA PRO A 117 9.26 -22.14 19.48
C PRO A 117 9.14 -21.07 20.57
N ALA A 118 8.68 -19.85 20.27
CA ALA A 118 8.46 -18.84 21.31
C ALA A 118 7.38 -19.27 22.33
N VAL A 119 6.24 -19.79 21.84
CA VAL A 119 5.17 -20.36 22.67
C VAL A 119 5.67 -21.56 23.45
N TRP A 120 6.46 -22.45 22.81
CA TRP A 120 7.10 -23.54 23.54
C TRP A 120 7.94 -22.98 24.70
N ARG A 121 8.76 -21.95 24.47
CA ARG A 121 9.58 -21.35 25.53
C ARG A 121 8.78 -20.72 26.66
N ALA A 122 7.56 -20.24 26.39
CA ALA A 122 6.68 -19.66 27.42
C ALA A 122 5.99 -20.71 28.30
N PHE A 123 5.64 -21.87 27.75
CA PHE A 123 4.82 -22.89 28.44
C PHE A 123 5.53 -24.23 28.69
N GLY A 124 6.70 -24.42 28.07
CA GLY A 124 7.48 -25.65 28.15
C GLY A 124 8.30 -25.74 29.44
N PRO A 125 8.85 -26.93 29.73
CA PRO A 125 9.71 -27.13 30.88
C PRO A 125 11.00 -26.29 30.75
N ASP A 126 11.39 -25.63 31.84
CA ASP A 126 12.59 -24.79 31.90
C ASP A 126 13.86 -25.64 32.02
N THR A 127 14.18 -26.37 30.95
CA THR A 127 15.42 -27.14 30.83
C THR A 127 16.43 -26.38 29.96
N SER A 128 17.71 -26.46 30.33
CA SER A 128 18.80 -25.86 29.57
C SER A 128 18.78 -26.31 28.10
N GLU A 129 18.59 -27.60 27.84
CA GLU A 129 18.48 -28.17 26.49
C GLU A 129 17.27 -27.64 25.72
N GLY A 130 16.10 -27.54 26.36
CA GLY A 130 14.89 -27.01 25.75
C GLY A 130 15.05 -25.56 25.31
N SER A 131 15.76 -24.75 26.10
CA SER A 131 16.05 -23.36 25.77
C SER A 131 16.93 -23.22 24.52
N ILE A 132 17.94 -24.09 24.36
CA ILE A 132 18.84 -24.09 23.21
C ILE A 132 18.07 -24.45 21.93
N ILE A 133 17.33 -25.56 21.97
CA ILE A 133 16.54 -26.03 20.81
C ILE A 133 15.51 -24.98 20.40
N SER A 134 14.78 -24.41 21.36
CA SER A 134 13.80 -23.36 21.11
C SER A 134 14.43 -22.14 20.44
N ASN A 135 15.62 -21.72 20.89
CA ASN A 135 16.31 -20.57 20.31
C ASN A 135 16.74 -20.87 18.87
N THR A 136 17.36 -22.02 18.65
CA THR A 136 17.78 -22.44 17.30
C THR A 136 16.59 -22.51 16.33
N LEU A 137 15.47 -23.10 16.75
CA LEU A 137 14.26 -23.16 15.91
C LEU A 137 13.65 -21.79 15.65
N ASN A 138 13.65 -20.89 16.64
CA ASN A 138 13.17 -19.53 16.46
C ASN A 138 14.02 -18.78 15.43
N PHE A 139 15.35 -18.86 15.52
CA PHE A 139 16.28 -18.25 14.56
C PHE A 139 16.13 -18.79 13.15
N VAL A 140 16.10 -20.11 12.98
CA VAL A 140 15.85 -20.75 11.67
C VAL A 140 14.52 -20.26 11.12
N GLY A 141 13.50 -20.18 11.98
CA GLY A 141 12.20 -19.65 11.60
C GLY A 141 12.26 -18.21 11.09
N GLN A 142 12.96 -17.32 11.79
CA GLN A 142 13.09 -15.93 11.40
C GLN A 142 13.82 -15.78 10.06
N ILE A 143 14.88 -16.58 9.83
CA ILE A 143 15.57 -16.61 8.53
C ILE A 143 14.61 -17.06 7.42
N LEU A 144 13.83 -18.13 7.63
CA LEU A 144 12.89 -18.62 6.64
C LEU A 144 11.77 -17.61 6.34
N ALA A 145 11.23 -16.97 7.38
CA ALA A 145 10.26 -15.89 7.25
C ALA A 145 10.85 -14.72 6.44
N GLY A 146 11.99 -14.18 6.86
CA GLY A 146 12.67 -13.07 6.19
C GLY A 146 13.07 -13.39 4.74
N ALA A 147 13.59 -14.59 4.48
CA ALA A 147 13.92 -15.04 3.13
C ALA A 147 12.67 -15.13 2.24
N SER A 148 11.56 -15.64 2.77
CA SER A 148 10.29 -15.69 2.02
C SER A 148 9.78 -14.30 1.65
N ILE A 149 9.94 -13.31 2.54
CA ILE A 149 9.60 -11.91 2.29
C ILE A 149 10.48 -11.33 1.19
N CYS A 150 11.80 -11.53 1.29
CA CYS A 150 12.76 -11.04 0.30
C CYS A 150 12.51 -11.65 -1.09
N ILE A 151 12.18 -12.93 -1.18
CA ILE A 151 11.82 -13.59 -2.44
C ILE A 151 10.57 -12.96 -3.05
N LEU A 152 9.52 -12.73 -2.25
CA LEU A 152 8.29 -12.08 -2.72
C LEU A 152 8.54 -10.65 -3.21
N ASP A 153 9.37 -9.88 -2.49
CA ASP A 153 9.74 -8.53 -2.91
C ASP A 153 10.56 -8.51 -4.19
N ALA A 154 11.53 -9.42 -4.32
CA ALA A 154 12.29 -9.57 -5.54
C ALA A 154 11.36 -9.88 -6.73
N LEU A 155 10.37 -10.75 -6.56
CA LEU A 155 9.36 -11.02 -7.57
C LEU A 155 8.54 -9.77 -7.92
N PHE A 156 8.15 -8.95 -6.94
CA PHE A 156 7.45 -7.69 -7.19
C PHE A 156 8.31 -6.68 -7.97
N ILE A 157 9.61 -6.57 -7.64
CA ILE A 157 10.54 -5.70 -8.37
C ILE A 157 10.73 -6.20 -9.80
N VAL A 158 10.92 -7.51 -10.00
CA VAL A 158 11.04 -8.08 -11.35
C VAL A 158 9.78 -7.81 -12.17
N ALA A 159 8.59 -7.95 -11.56
CA ALA A 159 7.32 -7.60 -12.21
C ALA A 159 7.34 -6.13 -12.66
N PHE A 160 7.75 -5.25 -11.76
CA PHE A 160 7.80 -3.82 -12.04
C PHE A 160 8.79 -3.46 -13.14
N LEU A 161 10.03 -3.94 -13.08
CA LEU A 161 11.06 -3.67 -14.08
C LEU A 161 10.63 -4.14 -15.47
N ARG A 162 10.00 -5.31 -15.56
CA ARG A 162 9.40 -5.80 -16.81
C ARG A 162 8.25 -4.93 -17.29
N SER A 163 7.43 -4.39 -16.38
CA SER A 163 6.37 -3.44 -16.74
C SER A 163 6.95 -2.18 -17.37
N LEU A 164 7.97 -1.58 -16.75
CA LEU A 164 8.61 -0.37 -17.27
C LEU A 164 9.24 -0.59 -18.63
N ALA A 165 9.97 -1.71 -18.80
CA ALA A 165 10.59 -2.04 -20.08
C ALA A 165 9.55 -2.13 -21.20
N ARG A 166 8.37 -2.72 -20.93
CA ARG A 166 7.27 -2.81 -21.90
C ARG A 166 6.65 -1.46 -22.23
N THR A 167 6.42 -0.60 -21.23
CA THR A 167 5.84 0.73 -21.44
C THR A 167 6.78 1.64 -22.24
N HIS A 168 8.08 1.59 -21.93
CA HIS A 168 9.10 2.37 -22.66
C HIS A 168 9.17 1.98 -24.14
N LEU A 169 9.10 0.69 -24.45
CA LEU A 169 9.11 0.19 -25.84
C LEU A 169 7.86 0.62 -26.65
N LYS A 170 6.74 0.92 -25.98
CA LYS A 170 5.50 1.36 -26.63
C LYS A 170 5.39 2.87 -26.82
N GLY A 171 6.34 3.65 -26.30
CA GLY A 171 6.26 5.12 -26.32
C GLY A 171 5.10 5.69 -25.50
N GLU A 172 4.50 4.90 -24.60
CA GLU A 172 3.44 5.37 -23.70
C GLU A 172 4.08 6.15 -22.54
N ASN A 173 3.49 7.30 -22.18
CA ASN A 173 3.94 8.07 -21.02
C ASN A 173 3.73 7.23 -19.73
N PRO A 174 4.79 6.96 -18.95
CA PRO A 174 4.67 6.13 -17.77
C PRO A 174 3.77 6.79 -16.73
N ASN A 175 2.84 6.02 -16.15
CA ASN A 175 1.99 6.51 -15.07
C ASN A 175 2.88 6.88 -13.86
N PRO A 176 2.85 8.14 -13.37
CA PRO A 176 3.69 8.59 -12.27
C PRO A 176 3.47 7.80 -10.96
N GLU A 177 2.27 7.24 -10.75
CA GLU A 177 1.99 6.38 -9.60
C GLU A 177 2.85 5.12 -9.60
N PHE A 178 3.07 4.53 -10.78
CA PHE A 178 3.88 3.31 -10.91
C PHE A 178 5.35 3.59 -10.62
N HIS A 179 5.87 4.74 -11.08
CA HIS A 179 7.23 5.15 -10.76
C HIS A 179 7.43 5.29 -9.24
N ILE A 180 6.51 5.97 -8.55
CA ILE A 180 6.54 6.10 -7.09
C ILE A 180 6.52 4.73 -6.41
N ILE A 181 5.57 3.86 -6.80
CA ILE A 181 5.42 2.53 -6.22
C ILE A 181 6.74 1.75 -6.29
N ALA A 182 7.46 1.86 -7.40
CA ALA A 182 8.69 1.14 -7.56
C ALA A 182 9.89 1.74 -6.88
N THR A 183 10.05 3.05 -6.89
CA THR A 183 11.15 3.70 -6.18
C THR A 183 11.09 3.30 -4.71
N TYR A 184 9.91 3.46 -4.07
CA TYR A 184 9.74 3.05 -2.67
C TYR A 184 9.78 1.53 -2.48
N GLY A 185 9.28 0.75 -3.45
CA GLY A 185 9.37 -0.72 -3.42
C GLY A 185 10.81 -1.24 -3.48
N MET A 186 11.68 -0.60 -4.26
CA MET A 186 13.08 -0.92 -4.39
C MET A 186 13.83 -0.62 -3.09
N PHE A 187 13.62 0.55 -2.50
CA PHE A 187 14.19 0.88 -1.19
C PHE A 187 13.71 -0.08 -0.10
N ALA A 188 12.42 -0.39 -0.06
CA ALA A 188 11.88 -1.36 0.91
C ALA A 188 12.54 -2.73 0.76
N CYS A 189 12.69 -3.22 -0.47
CA CYS A 189 13.36 -4.48 -0.74
C CYS A 189 14.83 -4.46 -0.31
N ILE A 190 15.57 -3.37 -0.57
CA ILE A 190 16.96 -3.22 -0.10
C ILE A 190 17.00 -3.30 1.43
N CYS A 191 16.10 -2.61 2.13
CA CYS A 191 15.98 -2.68 3.58
C CYS A 191 15.67 -4.11 4.06
N CYS A 192 14.76 -4.84 3.39
CA CYS A 192 14.46 -6.24 3.74
C CYS A 192 15.69 -7.15 3.58
N PHE A 193 16.42 -7.05 2.46
CA PHE A 193 17.65 -7.83 2.26
C PHE A 193 18.75 -7.45 3.25
N ALA A 194 18.90 -6.16 3.57
CA ALA A 194 19.84 -5.69 4.58
C ALA A 194 19.49 -6.23 5.97
N SER A 195 18.20 -6.18 6.36
CA SER A 195 17.72 -6.75 7.62
C SER A 195 17.98 -8.26 7.70
N LEU A 196 17.69 -9.01 6.63
CA LEU A 196 17.96 -10.44 6.56
C LEU A 196 19.47 -10.76 6.67
N ALA A 197 20.32 -9.97 6.00
CA ALA A 197 21.77 -10.14 6.07
C ALA A 197 22.32 -9.86 7.48
N LEU A 198 21.79 -8.83 8.17
CA LEU A 198 22.13 -8.51 9.55
C LEU A 198 21.72 -9.64 10.51
N TYR A 199 20.53 -10.22 10.32
CA TYR A 199 20.07 -11.37 11.08
C TYR A 199 20.96 -12.59 10.92
N ILE A 200 21.30 -12.94 9.67
CA ILE A 200 22.20 -14.07 9.38
C ILE A 200 23.58 -13.80 10.01
N SER A 201 24.10 -12.58 9.89
CA SER A 201 25.39 -12.19 10.48
C SER A 201 25.37 -12.28 12.00
N GLY A 202 24.26 -11.90 12.65
CA GLY A 202 24.10 -12.02 14.10
C GLY A 202 24.15 -13.46 14.59
N ILE A 203 23.62 -14.41 13.81
CA ILE A 203 23.68 -15.84 14.12
C ILE A 203 25.10 -16.39 14.00
N LEU A 204 25.84 -15.93 12.99
CA LEU A 204 27.23 -16.33 12.76
C LEU A 204 28.20 -15.70 13.79
N SER A 205 27.77 -14.68 14.53
CA SER A 205 28.55 -14.08 15.60
C SER A 205 28.52 -14.94 16.86
N GLU A 206 29.70 -15.25 17.40
CA GLU A 206 29.88 -15.94 18.68
C GLU A 206 29.61 -15.03 19.88
N GLU A 207 29.84 -13.72 19.71
CA GLU A 207 29.67 -12.73 20.77
C GLU A 207 28.20 -12.31 20.92
N ILE A 208 27.67 -12.49 22.14
CA ILE A 208 26.27 -12.17 22.47
C ILE A 208 25.98 -10.67 22.25
N GLU A 209 26.93 -9.80 22.59
CA GLU A 209 26.79 -8.34 22.44
C GLU A 209 26.66 -7.93 20.98
N ILE A 210 27.54 -8.44 20.11
CA ILE A 210 27.52 -8.18 18.66
C ILE A 210 26.20 -8.69 18.07
N ARG A 211 25.76 -9.91 18.45
CA ARG A 211 24.48 -10.46 18.03
C ARG A 211 23.31 -9.53 18.39
N ALA A 212 23.25 -9.07 19.64
CA ALA A 212 22.18 -8.18 20.11
C ALA A 212 22.18 -6.84 19.34
N ILE A 213 23.35 -6.28 19.06
CA ILE A 213 23.48 -5.05 18.26
C ILE A 213 22.98 -5.28 16.83
N LEU A 214 23.40 -6.36 16.18
CA LEU A 214 22.99 -6.68 14.81
C LEU A 214 21.48 -6.91 14.71
N GLU A 215 20.90 -7.61 15.68
CA GLU A 215 19.45 -7.82 15.78
C GLU A 215 18.70 -6.49 15.97
N LEU A 216 19.22 -5.59 16.82
CA LEU A 216 18.65 -4.25 17.00
C LEU A 216 18.68 -3.45 15.70
N VAL A 217 19.81 -3.45 14.98
CA VAL A 217 19.95 -2.75 13.69
C VAL A 217 19.01 -3.37 12.64
N ALA A 218 18.85 -4.70 12.64
CA ALA A 218 17.91 -5.39 11.75
C ALA A 218 16.46 -4.94 11.99
N HIS A 219 16.05 -4.77 13.26
CA HIS A 219 14.72 -4.25 13.62
C HIS A 219 14.51 -2.80 13.23
N ILE A 220 15.50 -1.93 13.50
CA ILE A 220 15.45 -0.53 13.05
C ILE A 220 15.31 -0.47 11.51
N THR A 221 15.97 -1.38 10.80
CA THR A 221 15.84 -1.49 9.34
C THR A 221 14.42 -1.88 8.91
N LEU A 222 13.72 -2.74 9.66
CA LEU A 222 12.31 -3.06 9.41
C LEU A 222 11.37 -1.87 9.71
N ASP A 223 11.68 -1.04 10.69
CA ASP A 223 10.91 0.19 10.94
C ASP A 223 10.99 1.15 9.74
N PHE A 224 12.17 1.23 9.11
CA PHE A 224 12.34 1.98 7.87
C PHE A 224 11.47 1.43 6.74
N VAL A 225 11.24 0.11 6.67
CA VAL A 225 10.32 -0.49 5.70
C VAL A 225 8.89 0.05 5.90
N LEU A 226 8.37 0.06 7.13
CA LEU A 226 7.04 0.62 7.39
C LEU A 226 6.97 2.11 7.10
N LEU A 227 8.03 2.86 7.44
CA LEU A 227 8.12 4.29 7.11
C LEU A 227 8.08 4.50 5.59
N LEU A 228 8.83 3.72 4.81
CA LEU A 228 8.82 3.77 3.34
C LEU A 228 7.44 3.47 2.78
N MET A 229 6.70 2.49 3.34
CA MET A 229 5.33 2.22 2.91
C MET A 229 4.40 3.41 3.17
N PHE A 230 4.55 4.08 4.32
CA PHE A 230 3.79 5.27 4.64
C PHE A 230 4.12 6.44 3.72
N LEU A 231 5.42 6.73 3.51
CA LEU A 231 5.88 7.79 2.62
C LEU A 231 5.41 7.57 1.19
N MET A 232 5.46 6.33 0.71
CA MET A 232 4.90 5.96 -0.59
C MET A 232 3.43 6.30 -0.69
N LYS A 233 2.64 5.98 0.35
CA LYS A 233 1.22 6.29 0.38
C LYS A 233 0.98 7.80 0.29
N ILE A 234 1.76 8.61 1.02
CA ILE A 234 1.71 10.07 0.93
C ILE A 234 2.02 10.53 -0.50
N ALA A 235 3.09 10.00 -1.09
CA ALA A 235 3.53 10.37 -2.44
C ALA A 235 2.45 10.06 -3.50
N ILE A 236 1.81 8.89 -3.44
CA ILE A 236 0.70 8.52 -4.33
C ILE A 236 -0.48 9.49 -4.17
N LEU A 237 -0.82 9.88 -2.93
CA LEU A 237 -1.93 10.79 -2.68
C LEU A 237 -1.66 12.19 -3.24
N ARG A 238 -0.42 12.69 -3.15
CA ARG A 238 -0.02 13.97 -3.73
C ARG A 238 -0.16 13.97 -5.25
N VAL A 239 0.30 12.90 -5.92
CA VAL A 239 0.15 12.76 -7.38
C VAL A 239 -1.33 12.72 -7.78
N LYS A 240 -2.16 11.97 -7.05
CA LYS A 240 -3.62 11.93 -7.31
C LYS A 240 -4.30 13.29 -7.13
N GLY A 241 -3.87 14.06 -6.13
CA GLY A 241 -4.38 15.42 -5.91
C GLY A 241 -4.09 16.35 -7.08
N ASN A 242 -2.84 16.34 -7.58
CA ASN A 242 -2.43 17.18 -8.70
C ASN A 242 -3.19 16.83 -10.00
N VAL A 243 -3.39 15.54 -10.28
CA VAL A 243 -4.16 15.09 -11.46
C VAL A 243 -5.63 15.51 -11.35
N SER A 244 -6.22 15.45 -10.16
CA SER A 244 -7.61 15.86 -9.94
C SER A 244 -7.80 17.38 -10.12
N GLY A 245 -6.83 18.18 -9.67
CA GLY A 245 -6.83 19.64 -9.88
C GLY A 245 -6.78 20.03 -11.35
N LEU A 246 -5.87 19.42 -12.12
CA LEU A 246 -5.75 19.65 -13.56
C LEU A 246 -7.00 19.25 -14.35
N SER A 247 -7.70 18.17 -13.93
CA SER A 247 -8.95 17.75 -14.57
C SER A 247 -10.11 18.73 -14.31
N THR A 248 -10.13 19.34 -13.13
CA THR A 248 -11.14 20.33 -12.74
C THR A 248 -10.92 21.62 -13.51
N GLU A 249 -9.68 22.09 -13.64
CA GLU A 249 -9.35 23.26 -14.46
C GLU A 249 -9.66 23.03 -15.95
N GLY A 250 -9.35 21.84 -16.49
CA GLY A 250 -9.71 21.50 -17.86
C GLY A 250 -11.23 21.45 -18.09
N THR A 251 -12.00 20.99 -17.11
CA THR A 251 -13.46 20.95 -17.18
C THR A 251 -14.08 22.34 -17.03
N ILE A 252 -13.54 23.18 -16.15
CA ILE A 252 -13.93 24.59 -16.00
C ILE A 252 -13.58 25.36 -17.27
N ALA A 253 -12.38 25.20 -17.83
CA ALA A 253 -11.97 25.84 -19.07
C ALA A 253 -12.84 25.42 -20.26
N LYS A 254 -13.19 24.13 -20.37
CA LYS A 254 -14.15 23.65 -21.38
C LYS A 254 -15.55 24.20 -21.17
N SER A 255 -16.01 24.27 -19.92
CA SER A 255 -17.34 24.82 -19.59
C SER A 255 -17.42 26.33 -19.89
N ILE A 256 -16.37 27.09 -19.56
CA ILE A 256 -16.23 28.52 -19.89
C ILE A 256 -16.14 28.71 -21.41
N GLY A 257 -15.37 27.88 -22.11
CA GLY A 257 -15.28 27.91 -23.56
C GLY A 257 -16.63 27.66 -24.24
N SER A 258 -17.38 26.67 -23.76
CA SER A 258 -18.73 26.37 -24.25
C SER A 258 -19.72 27.49 -23.93
N ALA A 259 -19.70 28.05 -22.73
CA ALA A 259 -20.52 29.22 -22.39
C ALA A 259 -20.21 30.43 -23.29
N ARG A 260 -18.93 30.67 -23.58
CA ARG A 260 -18.50 31.77 -24.46
C ARG A 260 -18.94 31.55 -25.91
N SER A 261 -18.95 30.30 -26.39
CA SER A 261 -19.47 30.00 -27.73
C SER A 261 -20.97 30.24 -27.80
N VAL A 262 -21.74 29.82 -26.80
CA VAL A 262 -23.20 30.07 -26.72
C VAL A 262 -23.50 31.57 -26.71
N VAL A 263 -22.79 32.36 -25.89
CA VAL A 263 -22.94 33.82 -25.86
C VAL A 263 -22.60 34.45 -27.22
N SER A 264 -21.58 33.95 -27.92
CA SER A 264 -21.23 34.42 -29.26
C SER A 264 -22.32 34.12 -30.30
N SER A 265 -22.95 32.94 -30.22
CA SER A 265 -24.06 32.54 -31.10
C SER A 265 -25.34 33.35 -30.83
N ILE A 266 -25.63 33.66 -29.56
CA ILE A 266 -26.74 34.57 -29.22
C ILE A 266 -26.42 35.97 -29.77
N LYS A 267 -25.20 36.47 -29.59
CA LYS A 267 -24.81 37.81 -30.06
C LYS A 267 -24.86 37.92 -31.59
N SER A 268 -24.55 36.86 -32.34
CA SER A 268 -24.72 36.85 -33.80
C SER A 268 -26.18 36.76 -34.22
N ALA A 269 -27.03 36.03 -33.50
CA ALA A 269 -28.48 35.98 -33.75
C ALA A 269 -29.17 37.32 -33.48
N TRP A 270 -28.67 38.12 -32.54
CA TRP A 270 -29.20 39.45 -32.21
C TRP A 270 -28.67 40.59 -33.09
N ARG A 271 -27.66 40.35 -33.95
CA ARG A 271 -27.32 41.32 -35.01
C ARG A 271 -28.47 41.32 -36.00
N LYS A 272 -29.33 42.33 -35.85
CA LYS A 272 -30.53 42.64 -36.65
C LYS A 272 -30.41 42.09 -38.08
N PRO A 273 -31.38 41.29 -38.54
CA PRO A 273 -31.64 41.21 -39.97
C PRO A 273 -31.88 42.63 -40.45
N SER A 274 -31.10 43.09 -41.44
CA SER A 274 -31.44 44.28 -42.19
C SER A 274 -32.84 44.06 -42.75
N ILE A 275 -33.81 44.76 -42.17
CA ILE A 275 -35.20 44.75 -42.60
C ILE A 275 -35.19 45.35 -44.01
N SER A 276 -35.18 44.46 -45.01
CA SER A 276 -35.66 44.75 -46.35
C SER A 276 -37.17 44.90 -46.24
N PRO A 277 -37.75 46.08 -46.52
CA PRO A 277 -39.17 46.29 -46.47
C PRO A 277 -39.75 45.82 -47.79
N ASP A 278 -39.97 44.51 -47.96
CA ASP A 278 -40.93 44.09 -48.98
C ASP A 278 -41.49 42.69 -48.80
N SER A 279 -42.78 42.60 -49.16
CA SER A 279 -43.61 41.40 -49.34
C SER A 279 -44.08 40.66 -48.06
N GLY A 280 -45.33 40.94 -47.70
CA GLY A 280 -46.09 40.11 -46.79
C GLY A 280 -46.44 38.77 -47.44
N THR A 281 -46.20 37.65 -46.75
CA THR A 281 -46.91 36.41 -47.04
C THR A 281 -46.89 35.45 -45.83
N LYS A 282 -48.11 35.16 -45.35
CA LYS A 282 -48.60 33.92 -44.71
C LYS A 282 -47.71 33.24 -43.64
N LEU A 283 -48.09 33.46 -42.38
CA LEU A 283 -47.83 32.50 -41.29
C LEU A 283 -48.49 31.15 -41.62
N LYS A 284 -47.67 30.10 -41.82
CA LYS A 284 -48.08 28.70 -41.69
C LYS A 284 -47.64 28.20 -40.31
N SER A 285 -48.61 27.68 -39.57
CA SER A 285 -48.46 26.93 -38.33
C SER A 285 -47.54 25.72 -38.51
N VAL A 286 -46.38 25.72 -37.85
CA VAL A 286 -45.54 24.53 -37.73
C VAL A 286 -45.70 23.99 -36.30
N ILE A 287 -46.59 23.03 -36.18
CA ILE A 287 -46.65 22.08 -35.06
C ILE A 287 -45.51 21.09 -35.32
N SER A 288 -44.43 21.17 -34.53
CA SER A 288 -43.41 20.11 -34.52
C SER A 288 -43.53 19.28 -33.25
N THR A 289 -43.81 18.01 -33.49
CA THR A 289 -43.85 16.86 -32.61
C THR A 289 -42.60 16.72 -31.74
N VAL A 290 -42.82 16.61 -30.43
CA VAL A 290 -41.84 16.15 -29.43
C VAL A 290 -41.71 14.63 -29.54
N PRO A 291 -40.54 14.06 -29.86
CA PRO A 291 -40.35 12.62 -29.80
C PRO A 291 -40.21 12.16 -28.34
N ARG A 292 -41.10 11.27 -27.91
CA ARG A 292 -40.92 10.43 -26.71
C ARG A 292 -39.75 9.48 -26.95
N ASN A 293 -38.82 9.43 -26.02
CA ASN A 293 -37.73 8.45 -25.97
C ASN A 293 -38.17 7.26 -25.09
N PRO A 294 -38.44 6.07 -25.65
CA PRO A 294 -38.75 4.88 -24.87
C PRO A 294 -37.54 3.95 -24.91
N ASN A 295 -36.60 4.09 -23.97
CA ASN A 295 -35.58 3.07 -23.71
C ASN A 295 -35.03 3.27 -22.29
N SER A 296 -35.83 2.87 -21.30
CA SER A 296 -35.36 2.35 -20.02
C SER A 296 -35.65 0.84 -20.00
N PHE A 297 -34.79 0.08 -19.31
CA PHE A 297 -34.72 -1.39 -19.18
C PHE A 297 -33.76 -2.11 -20.13
N SER A 298 -32.53 -2.34 -19.65
CA SER A 298 -32.09 -3.62 -19.06
C SER A 298 -30.65 -3.51 -18.57
#